data_AF-A0A815M8R7-F1
#
_entry.id   AF-A0A815M8R7-F1
#
_cell.length_a   1.000
_cell.length_b   1.000
_cell.length_c   1.000
_cell.angle_alpha   90.00
_cell.angle_beta   90.00
_cell.angle_gamma   90.00
#
_symmetry.space_group_name_H-M   'P 1'
#
loop_
_entity.id
_entity.type
_entity.pdbx_description
1 polymer ?
#
loop_
_entity_poly.entity_id
_entity_poly.type
_entity_poly.pdbx_seq_one_letter_code
_entity_poly.pdbx_strand_id
1 'polypeptide(L)'
;FPNAILNFITLCGGGGFTDEDAITGKTLDEMISLFNIKLFSRHAAIVDFKKLSLCQRAHFKREYQKSIEGRQNIIEQLRQKVLHYYPEKNFISSIQLQNDYLEKVLNMIDFRIILLDELFTNNSYEYLWKEPEIKKDFIDNIEQFKFVIKQTLNNFNEIHFRHDDIKKFIKEYQPNTITNKQIFRIWRLVLCGCLQGPPVQEIATFFGSDIVRKRFENALVVLDQQNENVQVKL
;
A
#
# COMPACT_ATOMS: atom_id res chain seq x y z
N PHE A 1 16.37 -9.97 6.34
CA PHE A 1 16.34 -10.99 7.43
C PHE A 1 17.33 -12.10 7.11
N PRO A 2 18.24 -12.50 8.02
CA PRO A 2 19.22 -13.57 7.75
C PRO A 2 18.58 -14.89 7.34
N ASN A 3 17.48 -15.29 8.00
CA ASN A 3 16.74 -16.49 7.64
C ASN A 3 16.15 -16.45 6.21
N ALA A 4 15.84 -15.27 5.67
CA ALA A 4 15.39 -15.15 4.29
C ALA A 4 16.51 -15.50 3.29
N ILE A 5 17.76 -15.11 3.59
CA ILE A 5 18.92 -15.48 2.79
C ILE A 5 19.15 -16.99 2.86
N LEU A 6 19.03 -17.58 4.05
CA LEU A 6 19.13 -19.03 4.22
C LEU A 6 18.07 -19.77 3.39
N ASN A 7 16.80 -19.40 3.52
CA ASN A 7 15.69 -19.97 2.73
C ASN A 7 15.98 -19.85 1.23
N PHE A 8 16.43 -18.67 0.78
CA PHE A 8 16.78 -18.41 -0.62
C PHE A 8 17.92 -19.32 -1.12
N ILE A 9 19.01 -19.43 -0.36
CA ILE A 9 20.14 -20.31 -0.71
C ILE A 9 19.66 -21.77 -0.79
N THR A 10 18.83 -22.22 0.13
CA THR A 10 18.29 -23.59 0.11
C THR A 10 17.36 -23.84 -1.07
N LEU A 11 16.49 -22.88 -1.41
CA LEU A 11 15.58 -22.96 -2.57
C LEU A 11 16.33 -23.00 -3.91
N CYS A 12 17.47 -22.31 -4.01
CA CYS A 12 18.29 -22.28 -5.22
C CYS A 12 19.34 -23.40 -5.27
N GLY A 13 19.82 -23.86 -4.12
CA GLY A 13 21.02 -24.69 -3.95
C GLY A 13 20.84 -26.20 -4.08
N GLY A 14 19.65 -26.68 -4.47
CA GLY A 14 19.41 -28.10 -4.70
C GLY A 14 18.41 -28.76 -3.75
N GLY A 15 17.81 -28.05 -2.80
CA GLY A 15 16.63 -28.54 -2.06
C GLY A 15 16.96 -29.47 -0.88
N GLY A 16 16.30 -30.64 -0.85
CA GLY A 16 16.18 -31.48 0.36
C GLY A 16 14.83 -31.34 1.07
N PHE A 17 13.82 -30.79 0.40
CA PHE A 17 12.48 -30.52 0.90
C PHE A 17 11.45 -30.90 -0.17
N THR A 18 10.18 -31.05 0.22
CA THR A 18 9.10 -31.47 -0.69
C THR A 18 8.79 -30.43 -1.76
N ASP A 19 8.84 -29.15 -1.39
CA ASP A 19 8.43 -28.02 -2.21
C ASP A 19 8.98 -26.70 -1.63
N GLU A 20 8.62 -25.58 -2.27
CA GLU A 20 9.05 -24.25 -1.85
C GLU A 20 8.39 -23.77 -0.54
N ASP A 21 7.18 -24.25 -0.23
CA ASP A 21 6.42 -23.87 0.97
C ASP A 21 6.99 -24.53 2.24
N ALA A 22 7.62 -25.70 2.10
CA ALA A 22 8.36 -26.36 3.15
C ALA A 22 9.59 -25.57 3.62
N ILE A 23 10.06 -24.60 2.83
CA ILE A 23 11.22 -23.75 3.15
C ILE A 23 10.80 -22.32 3.45
N THR A 24 9.91 -21.74 2.65
CA THR A 24 9.61 -20.31 2.67
C THR A 24 9.06 -19.84 4.02
N GLY A 25 9.75 -18.89 4.65
CA GLY A 25 9.38 -18.34 5.96
C GLY A 25 9.72 -19.26 7.14
N LYS A 26 10.46 -20.35 6.92
CA LYS A 26 10.94 -21.24 7.98
C LYS A 26 12.27 -20.76 8.56
N THR A 27 12.43 -20.98 9.85
CA THR A 27 13.70 -20.86 10.56
C THR A 27 14.58 -22.07 10.29
N LEU A 28 15.88 -21.97 10.58
CA LEU A 28 16.80 -23.09 10.45
C LEU A 28 16.32 -24.33 11.22
N ASP A 29 15.85 -24.18 12.46
CA ASP A 29 15.37 -25.30 13.28
C ASP A 29 14.15 -26.00 12.65
N GLU A 30 13.22 -25.23 12.10
CA GLU A 30 12.07 -25.78 11.36
C GLU A 30 12.51 -26.45 10.05
N MET A 31 13.54 -25.94 9.39
CA MET A 31 14.08 -26.57 8.19
C MET A 31 14.81 -27.87 8.50
N ILE A 32 15.52 -27.96 9.63
CA ILE A 32 16.21 -29.19 10.05
C ILE A 32 15.22 -30.34 10.22
N SER A 33 14.05 -30.10 10.82
CA SER A 33 13.05 -31.15 11.05
C SER A 33 12.34 -31.63 9.79
N LEU A 34 12.35 -30.81 8.72
CA LEU A 34 11.73 -31.13 7.43
C LEU A 34 12.73 -31.66 6.38
N PHE A 35 14.03 -31.50 6.64
CA PHE A 35 15.06 -31.85 5.68
C PHE A 35 15.13 -33.36 5.42
N ASN A 36 15.17 -33.72 4.15
CA ASN A 36 15.35 -35.09 3.69
C ASN A 36 16.37 -35.13 2.54
N ILE A 37 17.53 -35.74 2.80
CA ILE A 37 18.61 -35.88 1.82
C ILE A 37 18.18 -36.59 0.54
N LYS A 38 17.14 -37.44 0.58
CA LYS A 38 16.61 -38.13 -0.60
C LYS A 38 15.92 -37.18 -1.57
N LEU A 39 15.49 -36.01 -1.10
CA LEU A 39 14.84 -34.96 -1.89
C LEU A 39 15.86 -33.94 -2.44
N PHE A 40 17.16 -34.18 -2.25
CA PHE A 40 18.20 -33.31 -2.77
C PHE A 40 18.38 -33.53 -4.28
N SER A 41 18.31 -32.44 -5.03
CA SER A 41 18.47 -32.40 -6.48
C SER A 41 19.91 -32.72 -6.88
N ARG A 42 20.05 -33.46 -7.98
CA ARG A 42 21.34 -33.73 -8.63
C ARG A 42 21.65 -32.74 -9.74
N HIS A 43 20.71 -31.86 -10.08
CA HIS A 43 20.90 -30.83 -11.09
C HIS A 43 21.67 -29.65 -10.50
N ALA A 44 22.37 -28.91 -11.36
CA ALA A 44 23.05 -27.68 -10.96
C ALA A 44 22.05 -26.68 -10.35
N ALA A 45 22.51 -26.00 -9.31
CA ALA A 45 21.79 -24.92 -8.67
C ALA A 45 21.59 -23.75 -9.65
N ILE A 46 20.36 -23.24 -9.75
CA ILE A 46 20.04 -22.04 -10.53
C ILE A 46 19.59 -20.95 -9.55
N VAL A 47 20.30 -19.83 -9.59
CA VAL A 47 19.99 -18.66 -8.76
C VAL A 47 18.83 -17.91 -9.40
N ASP A 48 17.72 -17.79 -8.67
CA ASP A 48 16.55 -17.00 -9.07
C ASP A 48 16.22 -15.96 -8.00
N PHE A 49 16.66 -14.72 -8.22
CA PHE A 49 16.45 -13.61 -7.30
C PHE A 49 14.97 -13.29 -7.02
N LYS A 50 14.01 -13.77 -7.81
CA LYS A 50 12.59 -13.65 -7.47
C LYS A 50 12.25 -14.42 -6.19
N LYS A 51 12.95 -15.54 -5.93
CA LYS A 51 12.78 -16.34 -4.70
C LYS A 51 13.29 -15.62 -3.46
N LEU A 52 14.30 -14.76 -3.60
CA LEU A 52 14.77 -13.92 -2.50
C LEU A 52 13.66 -12.99 -2.01
N SER A 53 12.95 -12.34 -2.93
CA SER A 53 11.82 -11.47 -2.61
C SER A 53 10.70 -12.21 -1.88
N LEU A 54 10.39 -13.44 -2.31
CA LEU A 54 9.42 -14.32 -1.65
C LEU A 54 9.85 -14.64 -0.22
N CYS A 55 11.10 -15.09 -0.03
CA CYS A 55 11.64 -15.42 1.30
C CYS A 55 11.66 -14.20 2.23
N GLN A 56 12.07 -13.05 1.71
CA GLN A 56 12.17 -11.81 2.47
C GLN A 56 10.78 -11.34 2.92
N ARG A 57 9.76 -11.41 2.06
CA ARG A 57 8.36 -11.14 2.43
C ARG A 57 7.85 -12.11 3.49
N ALA A 58 8.11 -13.40 3.35
CA ALA A 58 7.65 -14.41 4.30
C ALA A 58 8.25 -14.20 5.70
N HIS A 59 9.55 -13.91 5.77
CA HIS A 59 10.20 -13.60 7.05
C HIS A 59 9.77 -12.26 7.63
N PHE A 60 9.52 -11.26 6.80
CA PHE A 60 8.97 -9.99 7.26
C PHE A 60 7.59 -10.18 7.91
N LYS A 61 6.69 -10.89 7.22
CA LYS A 61 5.36 -11.24 7.74
C LYS A 61 5.45 -12.07 9.03
N ARG A 62 6.34 -13.07 9.06
CA ARG A 62 6.58 -13.90 10.24
C ARG A 62 7.00 -13.05 11.44
N GLU A 63 8.00 -12.20 11.27
CA GLU A 63 8.52 -11.37 12.36
C GLU A 63 7.43 -10.45 12.93
N TYR A 64 6.60 -9.85 12.07
CA TYR A 64 5.50 -8.99 12.52
C TYR A 64 4.38 -9.74 13.24
N GLN A 65 4.10 -10.97 12.83
CA GLN A 65 2.94 -11.73 13.31
C GLN A 65 3.26 -12.66 14.48
N LYS A 66 4.49 -13.16 14.57
CA LYS A 66 4.87 -14.24 15.50
C LYS A 66 5.01 -13.79 16.95
N SER A 67 5.48 -12.57 17.20
CA SER A 67 5.69 -12.07 18.56
C SER A 67 5.36 -10.58 18.68
N ILE A 68 5.02 -10.17 19.90
CA ILE A 68 4.80 -8.75 20.23
C ILE A 68 6.09 -7.95 20.04
N GLU A 69 7.24 -8.52 20.44
CA GLU A 69 8.55 -7.88 20.28
C GLU A 69 8.92 -7.67 18.81
N GLY A 70 8.74 -8.69 17.96
CA GLY A 70 9.02 -8.59 16.52
C GLY A 70 8.13 -7.55 15.84
N ARG A 71 6.85 -7.50 16.23
CA ARG A 71 5.93 -6.44 15.81
C ARG A 71 6.42 -5.06 16.20
N GLN A 72 6.76 -4.86 17.47
CA GLN A 72 7.25 -3.58 17.99
C GLN A 72 8.55 -3.13 17.30
N ASN A 73 9.47 -4.07 17.06
CA ASN A 73 10.71 -3.80 16.34
C ASN A 73 10.43 -3.30 14.90
N ILE A 74 9.52 -3.95 14.18
CA ILE A 74 9.13 -3.52 12.84
C ILE A 74 8.48 -2.13 12.85
N ILE A 75 7.59 -1.87 13.82
CA ILE A 75 6.95 -0.55 13.97
C ILE A 75 8.02 0.52 14.24
N GLU A 76 8.99 0.23 15.10
CA GLU A 76 10.09 1.14 15.39
C GLU A 76 10.93 1.41 14.14
N GLN A 77 11.32 0.36 13.40
CA GLN A 77 12.05 0.51 12.15
C GLN A 77 11.27 1.35 11.13
N LEU A 78 9.96 1.13 11.01
CA LEU A 78 9.11 1.95 10.15
C LEU A 78 9.10 3.40 10.63
N ARG A 79 8.91 3.66 11.92
CA ARG A 79 8.93 5.01 12.49
C ARG A 79 10.24 5.75 12.19
N GLN A 80 11.37 5.08 12.38
CA GLN A 80 12.69 5.65 12.07
C GLN A 80 12.84 5.98 10.59
N LYS A 81 12.32 5.13 9.70
CA LYS A 81 12.29 5.44 8.25
C LYS A 81 11.41 6.64 7.94
N VAL A 82 10.22 6.72 8.53
CA VAL A 82 9.34 7.87 8.35
C VAL A 82 10.04 9.17 8.77
N LEU A 83 10.71 9.19 9.93
CA LEU A 83 11.49 10.34 10.40
C LEU A 83 12.69 10.66 9.48
N HIS A 84 13.30 9.64 8.88
CA HIS A 84 14.40 9.82 7.94
C HIS A 84 13.95 10.47 6.62
N TYR A 85 12.85 9.98 6.03
CA TYR A 85 12.33 10.50 4.76
C TYR A 85 11.53 11.80 4.92
N TYR A 86 10.95 12.06 6.10
CA TYR A 86 10.17 13.26 6.41
C TYR A 86 10.65 13.91 7.73
N PRO A 87 11.82 14.57 7.74
CA PRO A 87 12.45 15.10 8.96
C PRO A 87 11.79 16.39 9.48
N GLU A 88 10.76 16.93 8.82
CA GLU A 88 10.14 18.19 9.21
C GLU A 88 9.45 18.09 10.58
N LYS A 89 9.49 19.20 11.34
CA LYS A 89 8.88 19.28 12.70
C LYS A 89 7.42 18.86 12.73
N ASN A 90 6.67 19.14 11.66
CA ASN A 90 5.26 18.76 11.54
C ASN A 90 5.05 17.25 11.57
N PHE A 91 6.05 16.47 11.15
CA PHE A 91 5.98 15.01 11.16
C PHE A 91 6.28 14.44 12.55
N ILE A 92 7.16 15.06 13.32
CA ILE A 92 7.62 14.58 14.64
C ILE A 92 6.47 14.43 15.65
N SER A 93 5.47 15.30 15.59
CA SER A 93 4.27 15.24 16.45
C SER A 93 3.02 14.72 15.71
N SER A 94 3.20 14.10 14.53
CA SER A 94 2.08 13.71 13.67
C SER A 94 1.42 12.40 14.13
N ILE A 95 0.14 12.25 13.79
CA ILE A 95 -0.60 10.99 13.97
C ILE A 95 0.10 9.83 13.23
N GLN A 96 0.80 10.14 12.13
CA GLN A 96 1.51 9.17 11.30
C GLN A 96 2.68 8.47 12.01
N LEU A 97 3.20 9.02 13.12
CA LEU A 97 4.24 8.37 13.94
C LEU A 97 3.69 7.54 15.10
N GLN A 98 2.38 7.59 15.37
CA GLN A 98 1.76 6.79 16.41
C GLN A 98 1.69 5.32 16.01
N ASN A 99 1.84 4.43 17.00
CA ASN A 99 1.86 2.98 16.77
C ASN A 99 0.61 2.50 16.03
N ASP A 100 -0.58 2.96 16.44
CA ASP A 100 -1.84 2.55 15.82
C ASP A 100 -1.88 2.87 14.33
N TYR A 101 -1.35 4.03 13.92
CA TYR A 101 -1.28 4.40 12.50
C TYR A 101 -0.28 3.52 11.75
N LEU A 102 0.92 3.34 12.30
CA LEU A 102 1.98 2.53 11.71
C LEU A 102 1.57 1.06 11.57
N GLU A 103 0.90 0.50 12.57
CA GLU A 103 0.29 -0.84 12.51
C GLU A 103 -0.78 -0.90 11.43
N LYS A 104 -1.66 0.11 11.36
CA LYS A 104 -2.69 0.18 10.32
C LYS A 104 -2.07 0.22 8.92
N VAL A 105 -0.96 0.94 8.73
CA VAL A 105 -0.21 0.97 7.47
C VAL A 105 0.32 -0.43 7.13
N LEU A 106 1.01 -1.08 8.07
CA LEU A 106 1.60 -2.41 7.88
C LEU A 106 0.53 -3.48 7.59
N ASN A 107 -0.62 -3.38 8.25
CA ASN A 107 -1.77 -4.26 8.01
C ASN A 107 -2.41 -3.97 6.64
N MET A 108 -2.58 -2.70 6.26
CA MET A 108 -3.15 -2.33 4.96
C MET A 108 -2.27 -2.83 3.83
N ILE A 109 -0.96 -2.63 3.89
CA ILE A 109 -0.06 -3.10 2.82
C ILE A 109 0.04 -4.61 2.77
N ASP A 110 -0.41 -5.34 3.81
CA ASP A 110 -0.44 -6.81 3.92
C ASP A 110 0.84 -7.49 3.41
N PHE A 111 1.99 -6.90 3.74
CA PHE A 111 3.31 -7.42 3.30
C PHE A 111 3.44 -7.57 1.77
N ARG A 112 2.68 -6.78 0.99
CA ARG A 112 2.85 -6.59 -0.47
C ARG A 112 4.14 -5.84 -0.81
N ILE A 113 4.93 -5.45 0.18
CA ILE A 113 6.28 -4.89 0.03
C ILE A 113 7.31 -5.92 0.47
N ILE A 114 8.50 -5.90 -0.13
CA ILE A 114 9.62 -6.76 0.27
C ILE A 114 10.42 -6.09 1.40
N LEU A 115 10.57 -4.76 1.32
CA LEU A 115 11.30 -3.93 2.27
C LEU A 115 10.46 -2.70 2.67
N LEU A 116 10.61 -2.24 3.91
CA LEU A 116 9.96 -1.02 4.40
C LEU A 116 10.31 0.22 3.55
N ASP A 117 11.49 0.26 2.95
CA ASP A 117 11.92 1.36 2.06
C ASP A 117 11.03 1.54 0.83
N GLU A 118 10.30 0.51 0.40
CA GLU A 118 9.35 0.63 -0.72
C GLU A 118 8.18 1.57 -0.42
N LEU A 119 7.89 1.84 0.86
CA LEU A 119 6.86 2.81 1.27
C LEU A 119 7.28 4.28 1.04
N PHE A 120 8.54 4.51 0.72
CA PHE A 120 9.12 5.86 0.59
C PHE A 120 9.76 6.09 -0.77
N THR A 121 10.40 5.05 -1.33
CA THR A 121 11.13 5.15 -2.61
C THR A 121 10.23 5.03 -3.84
N ASN A 122 9.01 4.51 -3.66
CA ASN A 122 8.01 4.44 -4.71
C ASN A 122 6.89 5.45 -4.40
N ASN A 123 6.67 6.42 -5.28
CA ASN A 123 5.60 7.42 -5.15
C ASN A 123 4.19 6.80 -4.98
N SER A 124 4.03 5.49 -5.19
CA SER A 124 2.80 4.74 -4.97
C SER A 124 2.30 4.67 -3.52
N TYR A 125 3.08 5.13 -2.52
CA TYR A 125 2.67 5.11 -1.10
C TYR A 125 2.80 6.46 -0.39
N GLU A 126 3.20 7.50 -1.12
CA GLU A 126 3.47 8.81 -0.54
C GLU A 126 2.25 9.43 0.16
N TYR A 127 1.06 9.09 -0.32
CA TYR A 127 -0.23 9.51 0.24
C TYR A 127 -0.50 9.03 1.67
N LEU A 128 0.28 8.07 2.18
CA LEU A 128 0.23 7.61 3.57
C LEU A 128 0.91 8.59 4.52
N TRP A 129 1.81 9.42 4.01
CA TRP A 129 2.66 10.28 4.83
C TRP A 129 2.27 11.74 4.68
N LYS A 130 1.90 12.18 3.47
CA LYS A 130 1.52 13.55 3.16
C LYS A 130 0.19 13.65 2.41
N GLU A 131 -0.34 14.86 2.34
CA GLU A 131 -1.53 15.14 1.54
C GLU A 131 -1.22 14.94 0.04
N PRO A 132 -2.07 14.24 -0.72
CA PRO A 132 -1.83 13.99 -2.13
C PRO A 132 -1.95 15.26 -2.96
N GLU A 133 -1.04 15.43 -3.92
CA GLU A 133 -1.13 16.48 -4.93
C GLU A 133 -1.75 15.93 -6.21
N ILE A 134 -2.84 16.55 -6.68
CA ILE A 134 -3.52 16.14 -7.90
C ILE A 134 -2.89 16.87 -9.10
N LYS A 135 -2.14 16.13 -9.91
CA LYS A 135 -1.55 16.66 -11.15
C LYS A 135 -2.58 16.60 -12.29
N LYS A 136 -2.80 17.72 -12.98
CA LYS A 136 -3.73 17.82 -14.12
C LYS A 136 -3.42 16.82 -15.24
N ASP A 137 -2.16 16.48 -15.44
CA ASP A 137 -1.72 15.53 -16.47
C ASP A 137 -2.30 14.12 -16.27
N PHE A 138 -2.78 13.79 -15.06
CA PHE A 138 -3.46 12.53 -14.80
C PHE A 138 -4.99 12.61 -14.94
N ILE A 139 -5.56 13.80 -15.17
CA ILE A 139 -7.00 14.03 -15.33
C ILE A 139 -7.34 13.94 -16.82
N ASP A 140 -7.93 12.82 -17.23
CA ASP A 140 -8.30 12.60 -18.63
C ASP A 140 -9.48 13.51 -19.09
N ASN A 141 -10.43 13.79 -18.19
CA ASN A 141 -11.60 14.62 -18.46
C ASN A 141 -12.00 15.40 -17.19
N ILE A 142 -11.84 16.73 -17.23
CA ILE A 142 -12.07 17.62 -16.07
C ILE A 142 -13.54 17.63 -15.63
N GLU A 143 -14.49 17.63 -16.58
CA GLU A 143 -15.92 17.67 -16.24
C GLU A 143 -16.37 16.37 -15.57
N GLN A 144 -15.91 15.21 -16.08
CA GLN A 144 -16.14 13.92 -15.42
C GLN A 144 -15.50 13.87 -14.02
N PHE A 145 -14.29 14.41 -13.89
CA PHE A 145 -13.57 14.48 -12.61
C PHE A 145 -14.35 15.32 -11.58
N LYS A 146 -14.79 16.53 -11.97
CA LYS A 146 -15.63 17.41 -11.14
C LYS A 146 -16.96 16.76 -10.79
N PHE A 147 -17.62 16.11 -11.74
CA PHE A 147 -18.88 15.41 -11.51
C PHE A 147 -18.72 14.34 -10.42
N VAL A 148 -17.73 13.46 -10.54
CA VAL A 148 -17.50 12.38 -9.57
C VAL A 148 -17.19 12.92 -8.17
N ILE A 149 -16.38 13.99 -8.07
CA ILE A 149 -16.09 14.63 -6.77
C ILE A 149 -17.37 15.18 -6.14
N LYS A 150 -18.14 15.97 -6.89
CA LYS A 150 -19.39 16.58 -6.39
C LYS A 150 -20.41 15.51 -5.98
N GLN A 151 -20.59 14.45 -6.78
CA GLN A 151 -21.49 13.36 -6.43
C GLN A 151 -21.03 12.60 -5.19
N THR A 152 -19.72 12.37 -5.05
CA THR A 152 -19.18 11.71 -3.85
C THR A 152 -19.42 12.55 -2.60
N LEU A 153 -19.21 13.87 -2.67
CA LEU A 153 -19.43 14.78 -1.54
C LEU A 153 -20.91 14.92 -1.18
N ASN A 154 -21.80 15.01 -2.17
CA ASN A 154 -23.25 15.16 -1.95
C ASN A 154 -23.85 13.94 -1.23
N ASN A 155 -23.38 12.74 -1.55
CA ASN A 155 -23.88 11.49 -0.96
C ASN A 155 -22.95 10.94 0.14
N PHE A 156 -22.00 11.76 0.63
CA PHE A 156 -20.92 11.27 1.50
C PHE A 156 -21.43 10.64 2.81
N ASN A 157 -22.51 11.19 3.36
CA ASN A 157 -23.11 10.70 4.61
C ASN A 157 -23.72 9.29 4.48
N GLU A 158 -23.95 8.81 3.26
CA GLU A 158 -24.49 7.48 2.98
C GLU A 158 -23.37 6.43 2.86
N ILE A 159 -22.10 6.86 2.81
CA ILE A 159 -20.96 5.98 2.62
C ILE A 159 -20.51 5.40 3.96
N HIS A 160 -20.70 4.10 4.13
CA HIS A 160 -19.97 3.35 5.14
C HIS A 160 -18.59 3.02 4.60
N PHE A 161 -17.53 3.47 5.29
CA PHE A 161 -16.14 3.26 4.85
C PHE A 161 -15.63 1.85 5.19
N ARG A 162 -16.33 0.84 4.68
CA ARG A 162 -15.90 -0.56 4.64
C ARG A 162 -15.67 -0.96 3.19
N HIS A 163 -14.85 -1.98 2.99
CA HIS A 163 -14.39 -2.40 1.67
C HIS A 163 -15.53 -2.60 0.65
N ASP A 164 -16.57 -3.37 1.02
CA ASP A 164 -17.66 -3.72 0.09
C ASP A 164 -18.68 -2.59 -0.09
N ASP A 165 -18.87 -1.77 0.94
CA ASP A 165 -19.78 -0.63 0.94
C ASP A 165 -19.33 0.44 -0.06
N ILE A 166 -18.01 0.68 -0.19
CA ILE A 166 -17.46 1.62 -1.19
C ILE A 166 -17.76 1.15 -2.62
N LYS A 167 -17.64 -0.15 -2.87
CA LYS A 167 -17.93 -0.73 -4.19
C LYS A 167 -19.43 -0.68 -4.51
N LYS A 168 -20.28 -0.89 -3.51
CA LYS A 168 -21.73 -0.78 -3.62
C LYS A 168 -22.15 0.67 -3.90
N PHE A 169 -21.66 1.61 -3.10
CA PHE A 169 -21.88 3.04 -3.26
C PHE A 169 -21.57 3.51 -4.69
N ILE A 170 -20.37 3.20 -5.20
CA ILE A 170 -19.97 3.58 -6.57
C ILE A 170 -20.93 3.03 -7.64
N LYS A 171 -21.47 1.83 -7.45
CA LYS A 171 -22.44 1.26 -8.39
C LYS A 171 -23.81 1.93 -8.32
N GLU A 172 -24.22 2.43 -7.16
CA GLU A 172 -25.55 3.00 -6.95
C GLU A 172 -25.72 4.37 -7.61
N TYR A 173 -24.69 5.23 -7.62
CA TYR A 173 -24.75 6.54 -8.28
C TYR A 173 -24.07 6.59 -9.65
N GLN A 174 -23.55 5.46 -10.16
CA GLN A 174 -22.81 5.42 -11.41
C GLN A 174 -23.65 6.04 -12.56
N PRO A 175 -23.21 7.15 -13.18
CA PRO A 175 -23.93 7.72 -14.31
C PRO A 175 -23.71 6.86 -15.56
N ASN A 176 -24.67 6.87 -16.47
CA ASN A 176 -24.59 6.10 -17.74
C ASN A 176 -23.37 6.46 -18.60
N THR A 177 -22.78 7.64 -18.40
CA THR A 177 -21.67 8.19 -19.19
C THR A 177 -20.29 7.88 -18.60
N ILE A 178 -20.20 7.35 -17.37
CA ILE A 178 -18.92 7.09 -16.68
C ILE A 178 -18.88 5.65 -16.19
N THR A 179 -17.82 4.94 -16.54
CA THR A 179 -17.60 3.55 -16.10
C THR A 179 -17.10 3.48 -14.66
N ASN A 180 -17.37 2.37 -13.97
CA ASN A 180 -16.77 2.09 -12.65
C ASN A 180 -15.24 2.25 -12.64
N LYS A 181 -14.55 1.83 -13.71
CA LYS A 181 -13.10 1.97 -13.85
C LYS A 181 -12.68 3.44 -13.82
N GLN A 182 -13.43 4.33 -14.47
CA GLN A 182 -13.16 5.77 -14.45
C GLN A 182 -13.44 6.38 -13.07
N ILE A 183 -14.52 5.99 -12.40
CA ILE A 183 -14.82 6.46 -11.03
C ILE A 183 -13.70 6.04 -10.07
N PHE A 184 -13.28 4.77 -10.08
CA PHE A 184 -12.18 4.29 -9.24
C PHE A 184 -10.85 4.99 -9.59
N ARG A 185 -10.59 5.29 -10.86
CA ARG A 185 -9.41 6.06 -11.28
C ARG A 185 -9.44 7.48 -10.69
N ILE A 186 -10.58 8.15 -10.74
CA ILE A 186 -10.77 9.50 -10.17
C ILE A 186 -10.60 9.47 -8.64
N TRP A 187 -11.28 8.55 -7.96
CA TRP A 187 -11.11 8.34 -6.52
C TRP A 187 -9.66 8.07 -6.15
N ARG A 188 -8.96 7.24 -6.91
CA ARG A 188 -7.54 6.98 -6.67
C ARG A 188 -6.70 8.24 -6.78
N LEU A 189 -6.92 9.07 -7.80
CA LEU A 189 -6.21 10.34 -7.92
C LEU A 189 -6.50 11.29 -6.77
N VAL A 190 -7.76 11.42 -6.36
CA VAL A 190 -8.14 12.27 -5.22
C VAL A 190 -7.51 11.77 -3.92
N LEU A 191 -7.52 10.45 -3.70
CA LEU A 191 -7.03 9.86 -2.47
C LEU A 191 -5.50 9.72 -2.44
N CYS A 192 -4.84 9.58 -3.58
CA CYS A 192 -3.43 9.17 -3.63
C CYS A 192 -2.52 10.15 -4.37
N GLY A 193 -3.06 11.02 -5.23
CA GLY A 193 -2.25 11.87 -6.12
C GLY A 193 -1.54 11.10 -7.25
N CYS A 194 -1.71 9.78 -7.30
CA CYS A 194 -1.12 8.89 -8.29
C CYS A 194 -2.13 7.84 -8.79
N LEU A 195 -1.78 7.14 -9.87
CA LEU A 195 -2.63 6.12 -10.50
C LEU A 195 -2.29 4.69 -10.07
N GLN A 196 -1.18 4.52 -9.34
CA GLN A 196 -0.71 3.25 -8.83
C GLN A 196 -1.07 3.08 -7.35
N GLY A 197 -1.02 1.84 -6.87
CA GLY A 197 -1.26 1.50 -5.47
C GLY A 197 -2.38 0.48 -5.25
N PRO A 198 -2.70 0.20 -3.97
CA PRO A 198 -3.74 -0.73 -3.56
C PRO A 198 -5.13 -0.42 -4.14
N PRO A 199 -6.07 -1.39 -4.12
CA PRO A 199 -7.47 -1.13 -4.40
C PRO A 199 -8.00 0.09 -3.64
N VAL A 200 -8.77 0.95 -4.32
CA VAL A 200 -9.30 2.20 -3.75
C VAL A 200 -10.14 1.95 -2.49
N GLN A 201 -10.82 0.81 -2.44
CA GLN A 201 -11.61 0.37 -1.30
C GLN A 201 -10.77 0.20 -0.04
N GLU A 202 -9.58 -0.40 -0.17
CA GLU A 202 -8.63 -0.55 0.94
C GLU A 202 -8.16 0.83 1.40
N ILE A 203 -7.84 1.72 0.46
CA ILE A 203 -7.32 3.08 0.76
C ILE A 203 -8.38 3.93 1.46
N ALA A 204 -9.60 3.95 0.96
CA ALA A 204 -10.70 4.70 1.57
C ALA A 204 -11.12 4.11 2.93
N THR A 205 -11.09 2.78 3.10
CA THR A 205 -11.30 2.13 4.41
C THR A 205 -10.17 2.46 5.39
N PHE A 206 -8.92 2.53 4.91
CA PHE A 206 -7.76 2.92 5.70
C PHE A 206 -7.88 4.35 6.23
N PHE A 207 -8.28 5.30 5.38
CA PHE A 207 -8.39 6.71 5.79
C PHE A 207 -9.66 7.03 6.59
N GLY A 208 -10.76 6.32 6.33
CA GLY A 208 -12.04 6.60 6.96
C GLY A 208 -12.68 7.91 6.48
N SER A 209 -13.85 8.23 7.02
CA SER A 209 -14.71 9.33 6.55
C SER A 209 -14.01 10.68 6.54
N ASP A 210 -13.31 11.04 7.61
CA ASP A 210 -12.88 12.41 7.81
C ASP A 210 -11.76 12.79 6.83
N ILE A 211 -10.77 11.90 6.68
CA ILE A 211 -9.66 12.13 5.75
C ILE A 211 -10.12 12.00 4.31
N VAL A 212 -10.99 11.03 3.98
CA VAL A 212 -11.55 10.92 2.63
C VAL A 212 -12.32 12.20 2.29
N ARG A 213 -13.23 12.67 3.16
CA ARG A 213 -14.01 13.88 2.92
C ARG A 213 -13.09 15.07 2.64
N LYS A 214 -12.12 15.30 3.52
CA LYS A 214 -11.14 16.39 3.39
C LYS A 214 -10.40 16.34 2.07
N ARG A 215 -9.96 15.16 1.62
CA ARG A 215 -9.27 15.00 0.32
C ARG A 215 -10.17 15.32 -0.87
N PHE A 216 -11.43 14.91 -0.83
CA PHE A 216 -12.42 15.27 -1.86
C PHE A 216 -12.75 16.76 -1.89
N GLU A 217 -12.89 17.40 -0.72
CA GLU A 217 -13.09 18.85 -0.60
C GLU A 217 -11.88 19.62 -1.15
N ASN A 218 -10.66 19.23 -0.78
CA ASN A 218 -9.42 19.82 -1.28
C ASN A 218 -9.31 19.68 -2.80
N ALA A 219 -9.66 18.52 -3.35
CA ALA A 219 -9.66 18.30 -4.79
C ALA A 219 -10.60 19.26 -5.53
N LEU A 220 -11.77 19.59 -4.95
CA LEU A 220 -12.70 20.54 -5.53
C LEU A 220 -12.10 21.96 -5.55
N VAL A 221 -11.50 22.40 -4.43
CA VAL A 221 -10.85 23.72 -4.31
C VAL A 221 -9.73 23.89 -5.34
N VAL A 222 -8.87 22.88 -5.52
CA VAL A 222 -7.78 22.92 -6.50
C VAL A 222 -8.30 23.10 -7.92
N LEU A 223 -9.43 22.47 -8.26
CA LEU A 223 -10.03 22.58 -9.59
C LEU A 223 -10.66 23.95 -9.84
N ASP A 224 -11.22 24.58 -8.80
CA ASP A 224 -11.88 25.89 -8.91
C ASP A 224 -10.84 27.03 -8.98
N GLN A 225 -9.80 27.01 -8.13
CA GLN A 225 -8.71 27.99 -8.14
C GLN A 225 -7.89 27.98 -9.45
N GLN A 226 -7.81 26.83 -10.10
CA GLN A 226 -7.07 26.69 -11.36
C GLN A 226 -7.90 27.00 -12.61
N ASN A 227 -9.21 27.23 -12.47
CA ASN A 227 -10.07 27.77 -13.52
C ASN A 227 -9.97 29.30 -13.62
N GLU A 228 -9.86 29.99 -12.47
CA GLU A 228 -9.72 31.45 -12.41
C GLU A 228 -8.40 31.93 -13.03
N ASN A 229 -7.29 31.20 -12.80
CA ASN A 229 -5.98 31.53 -13.38
C ASN A 229 -5.88 31.39 -14.91
N VAL A 230 -6.83 30.70 -15.55
CA VAL A 230 -6.90 30.58 -17.02
C VAL A 230 -7.73 31.71 -17.63
N GLN A 231 -8.76 32.18 -16.93
CA GLN A 231 -9.59 33.31 -17.38
C GLN A 231 -8.91 34.67 -17.24
N VAL A 232 -7.95 34.82 -16.31
CA VAL A 232 -7.19 36.07 -16.12
C VAL A 232 -6.05 36.24 -17.16
N LYS A 233 -5.77 35.21 -17.97
CA LYS A 233 -4.71 35.22 -19.00
C LYS A 233 -5.23 35.30 -20.44
N LEU A 234 -6.52 35.57 -20.64
CA LEU A 234 -7.15 35.87 -21.94
C LEU A 234 -7.60 37.33 -21.96
#